data_AF-A0A1F6FF52-F1
#
_entry.id   AF-A0A1F6FF52-F1
#
_cell.length_a   1.000
_cell.length_b   1.000
_cell.length_c   1.000
_cell.angle_alpha   90.00
_cell.angle_beta   90.00
_cell.angle_gamma   90.00
#
_symmetry.space_group_name_H-M   'P 1'
#
loop_
_entity.id
_entity.type
_entity.pdbx_description
1 polymer ?
#
loop_
_entity_poly.entity_id
_entity_poly.type
_entity_poly.pdbx_seq_one_letter_code
_entity_poly.pdbx_strand_id
1 'polypeptide(L)'
;MLNIKSVIIASVAVLVGVLPGSASAYFTTSQNAVALSQNVFLYTVSYDFGLKKYDLEMPMLALPQSALTDDSFAVGYKTVDSEDEIAKVGKSMGIVLSDAKLINGVYMVPKGTAASFTLVMLVQATDAELANYSAEQNLAMQVTSLPFVMKGDGITIKASLNPSELKYYKTPELDI
;
A
#
# COMPACT_ATOMS: atom_id res chain seq x y z
N MET A 1 -20.51 -4.37 -33.67
CA MET A 1 -19.51 -4.99 -32.76
C MET A 1 -18.36 -4.00 -32.62
N LEU A 2 -18.31 -3.24 -31.52
CA LEU A 2 -17.26 -2.24 -31.32
C LEU A 2 -16.10 -2.87 -30.53
N ASN A 3 -14.92 -2.77 -31.12
CA ASN A 3 -13.65 -3.33 -30.68
C ASN A 3 -13.12 -2.51 -29.48
N ILE A 4 -13.12 -3.08 -28.27
CA ILE A 4 -12.61 -2.42 -27.07
C ILE A 4 -11.09 -2.50 -27.10
N LYS A 5 -10.44 -1.41 -27.51
CA LYS A 5 -9.01 -1.20 -27.30
C LYS A 5 -8.81 -0.75 -25.85
N SER A 6 -8.05 -1.50 -25.08
CA SER A 6 -7.58 -1.13 -23.75
C SER A 6 -6.86 0.21 -23.80
N VAL A 7 -7.31 1.17 -22.99
CA VAL A 7 -6.78 2.54 -22.98
C VAL A 7 -5.77 2.72 -21.84
N ILE A 8 -4.56 3.06 -22.26
CA ILE A 8 -3.41 3.75 -21.64
C ILE A 8 -3.52 4.13 -20.15
N ILE A 9 -2.51 3.70 -19.39
CA ILE A 9 -2.20 4.03 -17.99
C ILE A 9 -1.93 5.55 -17.88
N ALA A 10 -2.80 6.27 -17.18
CA ALA A 10 -2.58 7.67 -16.83
C ALA A 10 -2.05 7.76 -15.39
N SER A 11 -0.79 8.17 -15.23
CA SER A 11 -0.23 8.54 -13.92
C SER A 11 -0.71 9.96 -13.59
N VAL A 12 -1.49 10.12 -12.51
CA VAL A 12 -1.94 11.44 -12.05
C VAL A 12 -0.86 12.01 -11.11
N ALA A 13 -0.40 13.23 -11.38
CA ALA A 13 0.42 14.03 -10.47
C ALA A 13 -0.46 15.14 -9.89
N VAL A 14 -0.63 15.19 -8.57
CA VAL A 14 -1.39 16.27 -7.90
C VAL A 14 -0.40 17.27 -7.31
N LEU A 15 -0.33 18.45 -7.92
CA LEU A 15 0.45 19.58 -7.43
C LEU A 15 -0.28 20.23 -6.24
N VAL A 16 0.35 20.21 -5.07
CA VAL A 16 -0.17 20.77 -3.81
C VAL A 16 -0.15 22.29 -3.87
N GLY A 17 -1.33 22.91 -3.76
CA GLY A 17 -1.47 24.37 -3.68
C GLY A 17 -2.76 24.78 -2.97
N VAL A 18 -2.59 25.17 -1.70
CA VAL A 18 -3.49 26.00 -0.86
C VAL A 18 -4.83 25.38 -0.44
N LEU A 19 -4.91 24.94 0.83
CA LEU A 19 -6.13 24.50 1.51
C LEU A 19 -7.10 25.69 1.73
N PRO A 20 -8.43 25.48 1.57
CA PRO A 20 -9.21 24.97 2.70
C PRO A 20 -10.13 23.80 2.32
N GLY A 21 -10.31 22.90 3.29
CA GLY A 21 -11.06 21.64 3.26
C GLY A 21 -11.86 21.32 2.01
N SER A 22 -11.37 20.37 1.20
CA SER A 22 -12.17 19.31 0.56
C SER A 22 -11.33 18.47 -0.42
N ALA A 23 -11.53 17.15 -0.39
CA ALA A 23 -10.78 16.05 -1.03
C ALA A 23 -9.48 15.70 -0.29
N SER A 24 -9.57 14.61 0.47
CA SER A 24 -8.53 14.09 1.34
C SER A 24 -7.22 13.90 0.58
N ALA A 25 -6.18 14.45 1.19
CA ALA A 25 -4.81 14.25 0.78
C ALA A 25 -4.43 12.80 1.12
N TYR A 26 -3.97 12.05 0.12
CA TYR A 26 -3.60 10.65 0.22
C TYR A 26 -2.24 10.48 0.91
N PHE A 27 -2.05 11.13 2.05
CA PHE A 27 -0.84 10.98 2.83
C PHE A 27 -1.05 9.92 3.90
N THR A 28 0.02 9.22 4.22
CA THR A 28 0.06 8.31 5.36
C THR A 28 -0.30 9.06 6.64
N THR A 29 -1.16 8.48 7.46
CA THR A 29 -1.58 9.02 8.75
C THR A 29 -0.70 8.50 9.89
N SER A 30 -0.18 7.27 9.75
CA SER A 30 0.81 6.70 10.67
C SER A 30 1.60 5.58 10.00
N GLN A 31 2.88 5.44 10.33
CA GLN A 31 3.65 4.24 10.00
C GLN A 31 4.33 3.71 11.26
N ASN A 32 4.30 2.39 11.47
CA ASN A 32 4.90 1.75 12.64
C ASN A 32 5.66 0.48 12.23
N ALA A 33 6.69 0.15 13.01
CA ALA A 33 7.41 -1.10 12.97
C ALA A 33 7.59 -1.60 14.41
N VAL A 34 7.28 -2.87 14.68
CA VAL A 34 7.34 -3.46 16.02
C VAL A 34 7.91 -4.87 15.94
N ALA A 35 8.88 -5.19 16.80
CA ALA A 35 9.35 -6.55 17.01
C ALA A 35 8.38 -7.23 17.97
N LEU A 36 7.64 -8.22 17.49
CA LEU A 36 6.76 -9.03 18.33
C LEU A 36 7.56 -10.10 19.09
N SER A 37 8.65 -10.57 18.49
CA SER A 37 9.69 -11.42 19.07
C SER A 37 11.02 -11.12 18.37
N GLN A 38 12.08 -11.85 18.73
CA GLN A 38 13.39 -11.74 18.08
C GLN A 38 13.35 -11.97 16.56
N ASN A 39 12.37 -12.71 16.05
CA ASN A 39 12.32 -13.15 14.66
C ASN A 39 10.95 -12.92 13.99
N VAL A 40 10.06 -12.18 14.64
CA VAL A 40 8.74 -11.82 14.12
C VAL A 40 8.55 -10.32 14.22
N PHE A 41 8.30 -9.70 13.07
CA PHE A 41 8.19 -8.25 12.94
C PHE A 41 6.85 -7.87 12.34
N LEU A 42 6.21 -6.86 12.92
CA LEU A 42 4.95 -6.30 12.49
C LEU A 42 5.17 -4.88 11.97
N TYR A 43 4.77 -4.65 10.73
CA TYR A 43 4.83 -3.36 10.08
C TYR A 43 3.42 -2.89 9.74
N THR A 44 3.14 -1.61 9.98
CA THR A 44 1.86 -1.00 9.60
C THR A 44 2.06 0.33 8.90
N VAL A 45 1.26 0.57 7.86
CA VAL A 45 1.15 1.88 7.20
C VAL A 45 -0.32 2.20 7.05
N SER A 46 -0.77 3.23 7.77
CA SER A 46 -2.12 3.75 7.71
C SER A 46 -2.19 4.98 6.83
N TYR A 47 -3.29 5.13 6.10
CA TYR A 47 -3.56 6.26 5.22
C TYR A 47 -5.07 6.45 5.03
N ASP A 48 -5.50 7.67 4.72
CA ASP A 48 -6.88 7.96 4.37
C ASP A 48 -7.01 8.10 2.85
N PHE A 49 -8.05 7.49 2.28
CA PHE A 49 -8.27 7.51 0.84
C PHE A 49 -9.75 7.71 0.49
N GLY A 50 -10.00 8.63 -0.45
CA GLY A 50 -11.34 9.08 -0.81
C GLY A 50 -11.35 10.01 -2.01
N LEU A 51 -12.39 9.95 -2.84
CA LEU A 51 -12.53 10.80 -4.03
C LEU A 51 -13.82 11.61 -3.99
N LYS A 52 -13.77 12.85 -4.46
CA LYS A 52 -14.95 13.72 -4.56
C LYS A 52 -16.00 13.21 -5.57
N LYS A 53 -15.55 12.69 -6.71
CA LYS A 53 -16.41 12.45 -7.88
C LYS A 53 -16.73 10.98 -8.14
N TYR A 54 -15.95 10.07 -7.58
CA TYR A 54 -16.04 8.64 -7.86
C TYR A 54 -16.20 7.86 -6.57
N ASP A 55 -16.99 6.80 -6.62
CA ASP A 55 -16.90 5.74 -5.64
C ASP A 55 -15.57 5.00 -5.88
N LEU A 56 -14.96 4.54 -4.81
CA LEU A 56 -13.69 3.83 -4.85
C LEU A 56 -13.88 2.38 -4.42
N GLU A 57 -13.23 1.48 -5.15
CA GLU A 57 -12.93 0.14 -4.69
C GLU A 57 -11.45 0.06 -4.34
N MET A 58 -11.16 -0.42 -3.14
CA MET A 58 -9.81 -0.60 -2.62
C MET A 58 -9.58 -2.09 -2.34
N PRO A 59 -8.38 -2.61 -2.65
CA PRO A 59 -8.08 -4.02 -2.42
C PRO A 59 -7.98 -4.31 -0.91
N MET A 60 -8.45 -5.49 -0.49
CA MET A 60 -8.16 -5.99 0.86
C MET A 60 -6.83 -6.75 0.94
N LEU A 61 -6.37 -7.28 -0.20
CA LEU A 61 -5.19 -8.12 -0.25
C LEU A 61 -3.94 -7.26 -0.30
N ALA A 62 -2.90 -7.72 0.36
CA ALA A 62 -1.56 -7.21 0.18
C ALA A 62 -0.63 -8.36 -0.17
N LEU A 63 0.27 -8.13 -1.13
CA LEU A 63 1.17 -9.15 -1.66
C LEU A 63 2.61 -8.63 -1.66
N PRO A 64 3.60 -9.51 -1.42
CA PRO A 64 4.99 -9.13 -1.60
C PRO A 64 5.24 -8.78 -3.07
N GLN A 65 6.13 -7.83 -3.33
CA GLN A 65 6.43 -7.31 -4.66
C GLN A 65 6.79 -8.43 -5.66
N SER A 66 7.44 -9.49 -5.20
CA SER A 66 7.81 -10.65 -6.01
C SER A 66 6.62 -11.51 -6.47
N ALA A 67 5.46 -11.38 -5.84
CA ALA A 67 4.24 -12.11 -6.18
C ALA A 67 3.23 -11.25 -6.96
N LEU A 68 3.49 -9.95 -7.14
CA LEU A 68 2.64 -9.07 -7.94
C LEU A 68 2.80 -9.35 -9.43
N THR A 69 1.68 -9.25 -10.14
CA THR A 69 1.58 -9.23 -11.60
C THR A 69 0.91 -7.93 -12.05
N ASP A 70 1.01 -7.58 -13.33
CA ASP A 70 0.39 -6.36 -13.89
C ASP A 70 -1.13 -6.29 -13.68
N ASP A 71 -1.79 -7.44 -13.56
CA ASP A 71 -3.23 -7.56 -13.34
C ASP A 71 -3.63 -7.66 -11.85
N SER A 72 -2.66 -7.64 -10.93
CA SER A 72 -2.91 -7.83 -9.50
C SER A 72 -3.68 -6.65 -8.90
N PHE A 73 -4.84 -6.93 -8.31
CA PHE A 73 -5.57 -5.98 -7.49
C PHE A 73 -5.27 -6.19 -6.00
N ALA A 74 -4.05 -5.85 -5.61
CA ALA A 74 -3.52 -5.97 -4.25
C ALA A 74 -2.54 -4.84 -3.95
N VAL A 75 -2.43 -4.44 -2.69
CA VAL A 75 -1.37 -3.53 -2.24
C VAL A 75 -0.04 -4.27 -2.27
N GLY A 76 0.94 -3.71 -2.97
CA GLY A 76 2.30 -4.24 -3.04
C GLY A 76 3.14 -3.78 -1.87
N TYR A 77 3.98 -4.67 -1.35
CA TYR A 77 4.97 -4.31 -0.34
C TYR A 77 6.30 -5.04 -0.52
N LYS A 78 7.35 -4.53 0.10
CA LYS A 78 8.64 -5.21 0.25
C LYS A 78 9.25 -4.87 1.61
N THR A 79 10.13 -5.75 2.08
CA THR A 79 11.08 -5.42 3.14
C THR A 79 12.32 -4.80 2.51
N VAL A 80 12.85 -3.75 3.12
CA VAL A 80 14.10 -3.10 2.73
C VAL A 80 15.05 -2.99 3.91
N ASP A 81 16.35 -2.88 3.61
CA ASP A 81 17.37 -2.57 4.60
C ASP A 81 17.63 -1.05 4.71
N SER A 82 18.63 -0.67 5.53
CA SER A 82 19.06 0.72 5.75
C SER A 82 19.58 1.42 4.49
N GLU A 83 19.92 0.67 3.42
CA GLU A 83 20.36 1.21 2.13
C GLU A 83 19.21 1.30 1.11
N ASP A 84 17.96 1.06 1.54
CA ASP A 84 16.77 0.95 0.69
C ASP A 84 16.79 -0.22 -0.31
N GLU A 85 17.74 -1.15 -0.15
CA GLU A 85 17.82 -2.35 -0.97
C GLU A 85 16.79 -3.39 -0.51
N ILE A 86 16.41 -4.30 -1.42
CA ILE A 86 15.42 -5.33 -1.10
C ILE A 86 16.04 -6.35 -0.15
N ALA A 87 15.58 -6.36 1.09
CA ALA A 87 15.99 -7.31 2.11
C ALA A 87 15.37 -8.69 1.82
N LYS A 88 16.21 -9.70 1.62
CA LYS A 88 15.79 -11.11 1.45
C LYS A 88 15.70 -11.80 2.80
N VAL A 89 14.74 -11.35 3.61
CA VAL A 89 14.55 -11.82 4.98
C VAL A 89 13.18 -12.46 5.17
N GLY A 90 13.22 -13.73 5.58
CA GLY A 90 12.05 -14.46 6.04
C GLY A 90 10.92 -14.60 5.02
N LYS A 91 9.75 -14.99 5.55
CA LYS A 91 8.49 -15.03 4.82
C LYS A 91 7.59 -13.92 5.34
N SER A 92 6.86 -13.29 4.43
CA SER A 92 5.93 -12.23 4.76
C SER A 92 4.51 -12.56 4.34
N MET A 93 3.56 -12.06 5.12
CA MET A 93 2.14 -12.04 4.77
C MET A 93 1.60 -10.65 5.05
N GLY A 94 0.66 -10.19 4.22
CA GLY A 94 0.07 -8.88 4.37
C GLY A 94 -1.42 -8.85 4.11
N ILE A 95 -2.08 -7.87 4.71
CA ILE A 95 -3.50 -7.59 4.54
C ILE A 95 -3.74 -6.08 4.68
N VAL A 96 -4.76 -5.58 4.00
CA VAL A 96 -5.27 -4.23 4.21
C VAL A 96 -6.50 -4.31 5.09
N LEU A 97 -6.53 -3.53 6.16
CA LEU A 97 -7.67 -3.38 7.06
C LEU A 97 -8.30 -2.00 6.86
N SER A 98 -9.62 -1.93 6.93
CA SER A 98 -10.37 -0.67 6.85
C SER A 98 -11.73 -0.81 7.54
N ASP A 99 -12.29 0.32 7.98
CA ASP A 99 -13.67 0.45 8.44
C ASP A 99 -14.67 0.64 7.28
N ALA A 100 -14.18 0.81 6.05
CA ALA A 100 -15.00 0.83 4.85
C ALA A 100 -15.79 -0.46 4.68
N LYS A 101 -16.95 -0.36 4.01
CA LYS A 101 -17.81 -1.51 3.76
C LYS A 101 -17.14 -2.48 2.81
N LEU A 102 -16.94 -3.72 3.23
CA LEU A 102 -16.40 -4.79 2.40
C LEU A 102 -17.52 -5.49 1.60
N ILE A 103 -17.41 -5.49 0.28
CA ILE A 103 -18.38 -6.13 -0.62
C ILE A 103 -17.61 -6.91 -1.69
N ASN A 104 -17.92 -8.20 -1.86
CA ASN A 104 -17.34 -9.04 -2.92
C ASN A 104 -15.81 -9.01 -3.00
N GLY A 105 -15.14 -8.89 -1.86
CA GLY A 105 -13.69 -8.96 -1.80
C GLY A 105 -12.96 -7.61 -1.87
N VAL A 106 -13.68 -6.49 -1.94
CA VAL A 106 -13.10 -5.13 -2.01
C VAL A 106 -13.75 -4.20 -1.00
N TYR A 107 -13.00 -3.22 -0.52
CA TYR A 107 -13.51 -2.13 0.30
C TYR A 107 -14.14 -1.06 -0.58
N MET A 108 -15.35 -0.62 -0.22
CA MET A 108 -16.10 0.40 -0.93
C MET A 108 -16.05 1.73 -0.18
N VAL A 109 -15.56 2.78 -0.83
CA VAL A 109 -15.59 4.16 -0.30
C VAL A 109 -16.51 5.01 -1.18
N PRO A 110 -17.65 5.48 -0.67
CA PRO A 110 -18.56 6.34 -1.44
C PRO A 110 -17.92 7.66 -1.86
N LYS A 111 -18.31 8.17 -3.02
CA LYS A 111 -17.89 9.49 -3.49
C LYS A 111 -18.22 10.59 -2.47
N GLY A 112 -17.32 11.55 -2.34
CA GLY A 112 -17.42 12.64 -1.37
C GLY A 112 -17.03 12.25 0.05
N THR A 113 -16.65 11.00 0.30
CA THR A 113 -16.16 10.51 1.60
C THR A 113 -14.72 10.00 1.47
N ALA A 114 -14.08 9.79 2.62
CA ALA A 114 -12.81 9.08 2.74
C ALA A 114 -12.94 8.00 3.81
N ALA A 115 -12.19 6.93 3.65
CA ALA A 115 -12.06 5.88 4.65
C ALA A 115 -10.59 5.71 5.03
N SER A 116 -10.37 5.20 6.23
CA SER A 116 -9.04 4.89 6.72
C SER A 116 -8.66 3.46 6.35
N PHE A 117 -7.44 3.30 5.85
CA PHE A 117 -6.87 2.02 5.47
C PHE A 117 -5.58 1.81 6.25
N THR A 118 -5.31 0.57 6.65
CA THR A 118 -4.05 0.17 7.27
C THR A 118 -3.54 -1.06 6.56
N LEU A 119 -2.43 -0.93 5.85
CA LEU A 119 -1.63 -2.08 5.46
C LEU A 119 -0.97 -2.65 6.71
N VAL A 120 -1.14 -3.94 6.93
CA VAL A 120 -0.48 -4.72 7.97
C VAL A 120 0.37 -5.77 7.28
N MET A 121 1.67 -5.79 7.57
CA MET A 121 2.60 -6.83 7.11
C MET A 121 3.24 -7.50 8.32
N LEU A 122 3.18 -8.82 8.36
CA LEU A 122 3.92 -9.64 9.30
C LEU A 122 5.07 -10.32 8.57
N VAL A 123 6.28 -10.22 9.12
CA VAL A 123 7.48 -10.91 8.64
C VAL A 123 7.91 -11.91 9.70
N GLN A 124 8.14 -13.15 9.29
CA GLN A 124 8.72 -14.19 10.12
C GLN A 124 10.03 -14.65 9.50
N ALA A 125 11.12 -14.44 10.23
CA ALA A 125 12.46 -14.83 9.84
C ALA A 125 12.96 -16.01 10.69
N THR A 126 14.03 -16.64 10.23
CA THR A 126 14.84 -17.59 10.99
C THR A 126 16.10 -16.89 11.49
N ASP A 127 16.68 -17.37 12.58
CA ASP A 127 17.93 -16.83 13.13
C ASP A 127 19.07 -16.87 12.10
N ALA A 128 19.08 -17.88 11.23
CA ALA A 128 20.08 -18.01 10.17
C ALA A 128 19.91 -16.95 9.06
N GLU A 129 18.68 -16.50 8.79
CA GLU A 129 18.43 -15.40 7.86
C GLU A 129 18.87 -14.07 8.47
N LEU A 130 18.53 -13.85 9.74
CA LEU A 130 18.89 -12.64 10.49
C LEU A 130 20.40 -12.53 10.73
N ALA A 131 21.13 -13.64 10.88
CA ALA A 131 22.58 -13.64 11.03
C ALA A 131 23.35 -13.08 9.82
N ASN A 132 22.71 -12.96 8.66
CA ASN A 132 23.30 -12.30 7.48
C ASN A 132 23.19 -10.79 7.53
N TYR A 133 22.41 -10.25 8.47
CA TYR A 133 22.29 -8.82 8.72
C TYR A 133 23.24 -8.45 9.86
N SER A 134 24.04 -7.39 9.66
CA SER A 134 24.87 -6.86 10.74
C SER A 134 23.99 -6.17 11.78
N ALA A 135 24.51 -5.99 13.00
CA ALA A 135 23.83 -5.23 14.05
C ALA A 135 23.54 -3.74 13.70
N GLU A 136 24.04 -3.27 12.54
CA GLU A 136 23.81 -1.91 12.02
C GLU A 136 22.80 -1.91 10.86
N GLN A 137 22.43 -3.08 10.33
CA GLN A 137 21.40 -3.18 9.31
C GLN A 137 20.05 -3.29 9.98
N ASN A 138 19.16 -2.35 9.65
CA ASN A 138 17.81 -2.32 10.16
C ASN A 138 16.84 -2.70 9.05
N LEU A 139 15.64 -3.15 9.43
CA LEU A 139 14.60 -3.51 8.47
C LEU A 139 13.45 -2.51 8.50
N ALA A 140 12.96 -2.17 7.32
CA ALA A 140 11.73 -1.41 7.15
C ALA A 140 10.82 -2.07 6.11
N MET A 141 9.55 -1.70 6.11
CA MET A 141 8.61 -2.01 5.04
C MET A 141 8.45 -0.80 4.12
N GLN A 142 8.41 -1.05 2.81
CA GLN A 142 8.03 -0.08 1.80
C GLN A 142 6.80 -0.58 1.02
N VAL A 143 5.78 0.26 0.87
CA VAL A 143 4.69 0.00 -0.09
C VAL A 143 5.18 0.26 -1.51
N THR A 144 4.89 -0.66 -2.42
CA THR A 144 5.42 -0.66 -3.80
C THR A 144 4.33 -0.54 -4.87
N SER A 145 3.08 -0.80 -4.50
CA SER A 145 1.91 -0.60 -5.36
C SER A 145 0.68 -0.33 -4.51
N LEU A 146 -0.18 0.58 -4.94
CA LEU A 146 -1.45 0.87 -4.26
C LEU A 146 -2.52 1.08 -5.34
N PRO A 147 -3.08 -0.03 -5.89
CA PRO A 147 -4.10 0.04 -6.92
C PRO A 147 -5.47 0.34 -6.32
N PHE A 148 -6.33 0.97 -7.11
CA PHE A 148 -7.72 1.27 -6.78
C PHE A 148 -8.58 1.34 -8.04
N VAL A 149 -9.90 1.18 -7.88
CA VAL A 149 -10.86 1.33 -8.98
C VAL A 149 -11.78 2.49 -8.69
N MET A 150 -11.92 3.41 -9.66
CA MET A 150 -12.87 4.50 -9.61
C MET A 150 -14.13 4.11 -10.39
N LYS A 151 -15.31 4.27 -9.78
CA LYS A 151 -16.62 4.03 -10.40
C LYS A 151 -17.48 5.28 -10.32
N GLY A 152 -18.12 5.64 -11.44
CA GLY A 152 -19.03 6.78 -11.52
C GLY A 152 -19.51 7.05 -12.94
N ASP A 153 -20.74 7.53 -13.08
CA ASP A 153 -21.36 7.92 -14.37
C ASP A 153 -21.27 6.83 -15.46
N GLY A 154 -21.39 5.55 -15.07
CA GLY A 154 -21.28 4.40 -15.98
C GLY A 154 -19.86 4.05 -16.42
N ILE A 155 -18.84 4.73 -15.87
CA ILE A 155 -17.42 4.53 -16.16
C ILE A 155 -16.75 3.76 -15.02
N THR A 156 -15.81 2.89 -15.38
CA THR A 156 -14.91 2.20 -14.45
C THR A 156 -13.47 2.46 -14.88
N ILE A 157 -12.64 2.97 -13.97
CA ILE A 157 -11.23 3.30 -14.24
C ILE A 157 -10.38 2.55 -13.23
N LYS A 158 -9.45 1.72 -13.70
CA LYS A 158 -8.40 1.14 -12.87
C LYS A 158 -7.24 2.14 -12.78
N ALA A 159 -6.78 2.42 -11.58
CA ALA A 159 -5.68 3.34 -11.32
C ALA A 159 -4.78 2.79 -10.20
N SER A 160 -3.64 3.44 -10.00
CA SER A 160 -2.74 3.19 -8.89
C SER A 160 -2.15 4.51 -8.42
N LEU A 161 -1.75 4.58 -7.15
CA LEU A 161 -1.02 5.73 -6.64
C LEU A 161 0.28 5.90 -7.43
N ASN A 162 0.71 7.15 -7.62
CA ASN A 162 1.92 7.42 -8.36
C ASN A 162 3.14 6.81 -7.64
N PRO A 163 4.03 6.06 -8.33
CA PRO A 163 5.21 5.46 -7.70
C PRO A 163 6.09 6.46 -6.93
N SER A 164 6.15 7.72 -7.38
CA SER A 164 6.90 8.77 -6.70
C SER A 164 6.30 9.23 -5.37
N GLU A 165 5.01 8.96 -5.13
CA GLU A 165 4.31 9.22 -3.87
C GLU A 165 4.48 8.06 -2.89
N LEU A 166 4.69 6.83 -3.40
CA LEU A 166 4.86 5.64 -2.56
C LEU A 166 6.09 5.69 -1.67
N LYS A 167 7.09 6.54 -1.96
CA LYS A 167 8.23 6.78 -1.07
C LYS A 167 7.82 7.26 0.33
N TYR A 168 6.65 7.90 0.46
CA TYR A 168 6.09 8.33 1.75
C TYR A 168 5.36 7.20 2.49
N TYR A 169 5.23 6.02 1.88
CA TYR A 169 4.62 4.84 2.46
C TYR A 169 5.69 3.84 2.90
N LYS A 170 6.62 4.33 3.72
CA LYS A 170 7.71 3.56 4.34
C LYS A 170 7.56 3.60 5.85
N THR A 171 7.77 2.47 6.52
CA THR A 171 7.83 2.45 7.99
C THR A 171 9.16 2.99 8.50
N PRO A 172 9.24 3.35 9.79
CA PRO A 172 10.52 3.42 10.46
C PRO A 172 11.29 2.11 10.31
N GLU A 173 12.60 2.24 10.45
CA GLU A 173 13.53 1.12 10.56
C GLU A 173 13.40 0.46 11.94
N LEU A 174 13.59 -0.84 11.96
CA LEU A 174 13.57 -1.67 13.15
C LEU A 174 14.92 -2.36 13.30
N ASP A 175 15.52 -2.18 14.47
CA ASP A 175 16.77 -2.81 14.85
C ASP A 175 16.55 -4.32 15.02
N ILE A 176 17.36 -5.11 14.31
CA ILE A 176 17.30 -6.59 14.27
C ILE A 176 18.43 -7.25 15.06
#